data_AF-A0A0B6Y3N2-F1
#
_entry.id   AF-A0A0B6Y3N2-F1
#
_cell.length_a   1.000
_cell.length_b   1.000
_cell.length_c   1.000
_cell.angle_alpha   90.00
_cell.angle_beta   90.00
_cell.angle_gamma   90.00
#
_symmetry.space_group_name_H-M   'P 1'
#
loop_
_entity.id
_entity.type
_entity.pdbx_description
1 polymer ?
#
loop_
_entity_poly.entity_id
_entity_poly.type
_entity_poly.pdbx_seq_one_letter_code
_entity_poly.pdbx_strand_id
1 'polypeptide(L)'
;MKHAVDFKECLKDSPKFRASLEDAENDIEALEVRLDRLVKQCTAMIDGGKMFSSSSGAFVLGVRDLANYFSDDILVSASLNRFAQAMSE
;
A
#
# COMPACT_ATOMS: atom_id res chain seq x y z
N MET A 1 7.20 -15.08 18.63
CA MET A 1 8.59 -15.29 19.08
C MET A 1 8.70 -15.04 20.58
N LYS A 2 8.62 -16.10 21.37
CA LYS A 2 9.05 -16.08 22.78
C LYS A 2 10.03 -17.23 22.98
N HIS A 3 11.07 -17.26 22.14
CA HIS A 3 12.22 -18.13 22.35
C HIS A 3 13.18 -17.37 23.24
N ALA A 4 12.86 -17.33 24.53
CA ALA A 4 13.84 -16.93 25.52
C ALA A 4 14.92 -18.01 25.51
N VAL A 5 16.02 -17.74 24.81
CA VAL A 5 17.21 -18.58 24.81
C VAL A 5 17.67 -18.73 26.25
N ASP A 6 17.69 -19.96 26.76
CA ASP A 6 18.12 -20.21 28.13
C ASP A 6 19.62 -19.95 28.24
N PHE A 7 19.99 -18.93 29.02
CA PHE A 7 21.37 -18.53 29.23
C PHE A 7 22.23 -19.67 29.80
N LYS A 8 21.65 -20.57 30.61
CA LYS A 8 22.40 -21.71 31.17
C LYS A 8 22.75 -22.76 30.13
N GLU A 9 21.90 -22.93 29.11
CA GLU A 9 22.14 -23.86 28.01
C GLU A 9 23.08 -23.24 26.96
N CYS A 10 23.01 -21.92 26.78
CA CYS A 10 23.96 -21.14 25.98
C CYS A 10 25.40 -21.29 26.49
N LEU A 11 25.63 -21.16 27.81
CA LEU A 11 26.95 -21.36 28.41
C LEU A 11 27.53 -22.77 28.21
N LYS A 12 26.67 -23.78 27.99
CA LYS A 12 27.07 -25.18 27.81
C LYS A 12 27.24 -25.56 26.34
N ASP A 13 26.88 -24.68 25.40
CA ASP A 13 26.71 -25.01 23.97
C ASP A 13 25.96 -26.33 23.76
N SER A 14 24.86 -26.52 24.50
CA SER A 14 24.17 -27.81 24.49
C SER A 14 23.49 -28.07 23.14
N PRO A 15 23.29 -29.34 22.72
CA PRO A 15 22.52 -29.64 21.52
C PRO A 15 21.11 -29.01 21.53
N LYS A 16 20.50 -28.89 22.71
CA LYS A 16 19.20 -28.25 22.91
C LYS A 16 19.26 -26.74 22.66
N PHE A 17 20.33 -26.07 23.12
CA PHE A 17 20.56 -24.66 22.83
C PHE A 17 20.69 -24.42 21.32
N ARG A 18 21.52 -25.23 20.63
CA ARG A 18 21.71 -25.10 19.18
C ARG A 18 20.42 -25.29 18.38
N ALA A 19 19.60 -26.27 18.72
CA ALA A 19 18.29 -26.47 18.09
C ALA A 19 17.35 -25.28 18.33
N SER A 20 17.31 -24.75 19.56
CA SER A 20 16.46 -23.58 19.88
C SER A 20 16.93 -22.31 19.17
N LEU A 21 18.24 -22.18 18.93
CA LEU A 21 18.82 -21.08 18.18
C LEU A 21 18.47 -21.18 16.69
N GLU A 22 18.62 -22.36 16.09
CA GLU A 22 18.25 -22.62 14.70
C GLU A 22 16.76 -22.34 14.44
N ASP A 23 15.87 -22.78 15.34
CA ASP A 23 14.44 -22.47 15.25
C ASP A 23 14.17 -20.95 15.29
N ALA A 24 14.86 -20.23 16.16
CA ALA A 24 14.71 -18.78 16.26
C ALA A 24 15.27 -18.04 15.03
N GLU A 25 16.39 -18.51 14.47
CA GLU A 25 16.98 -17.99 13.22
C GLU A 25 16.02 -18.20 12.05
N ASN A 26 15.44 -19.39 11.91
CA ASN A 26 14.44 -19.70 10.88
C ASN A 26 13.18 -18.82 11.01
N ASP A 27 12.70 -18.59 12.23
CA ASP A 27 11.57 -17.70 12.51
C ASP A 27 11.87 -16.24 12.10
N ILE A 28 13.09 -15.77 12.35
CA ILE A 28 13.54 -14.42 11.97
C ILE A 28 13.63 -14.31 10.45
N GLU A 29 14.23 -15.28 9.77
CA GLU A 29 14.31 -15.30 8.30
C GLU A 29 12.91 -15.30 7.67
N ALA A 30 12.01 -16.13 8.18
CA ALA A 30 10.62 -16.17 7.73
C ALA A 30 9.89 -14.83 7.96
N LEU A 31 10.18 -14.13 9.07
CA LEU A 31 9.64 -12.80 9.33
C LEU A 31 10.21 -11.77 8.35
N GLU A 32 11.51 -11.79 8.09
CA GLU A 32 12.19 -10.88 7.16
C GLU A 32 11.58 -10.97 5.76
N VAL A 33 11.39 -12.18 5.23
CA VAL A 33 10.76 -12.41 3.92
C VAL A 33 9.32 -11.85 3.88
N ARG A 34 8.56 -12.01 4.96
CA ARG A 34 7.18 -11.48 5.05
C ARG A 34 7.17 -9.95 5.10
N LEU A 35 8.10 -9.34 5.84
CA LEU A 35 8.23 -7.89 5.92
C LEU A 35 8.65 -7.28 4.57
N ASP A 36 9.64 -7.87 3.90
CA ASP A 36 10.06 -7.43 2.56
C ASP A 36 8.89 -7.49 1.56
N ARG A 37 8.13 -8.59 1.57
CA ARG A 37 6.92 -8.71 0.75
C ARG A 37 5.89 -7.63 1.07
N LEU A 38 5.64 -7.36 2.35
CA LEU A 38 4.67 -6.34 2.77
C LEU A 38 5.09 -4.96 2.27
N VAL A 39 6.37 -4.60 2.41
CA VAL A 39 6.90 -3.32 1.92
C VAL A 39 6.71 -3.19 0.41
N LYS A 40 7.04 -4.23 -0.37
CA LYS A 40 6.82 -4.25 -1.82
C LYS A 40 5.35 -4.03 -2.20
N GLN A 41 4.43 -4.67 -1.48
CA GLN A 41 3.00 -4.50 -1.70
C GLN A 41 2.53 -3.08 -1.35
N CYS A 42 3.03 -2.49 -0.26
CA CYS A 42 2.75 -1.10 0.09
C CYS A 42 3.23 -0.12 -0.98
N THR A 43 4.43 -0.32 -1.52
CA THR A 43 4.94 0.50 -2.63
C THR A 43 4.05 0.41 -3.87
N ALA A 44 3.67 -0.82 -4.27
CA ALA A 44 2.77 -1.03 -5.39
C ALA A 44 1.40 -0.36 -5.19
N MET A 45 0.87 -0.41 -3.96
CA MET A 45 -0.38 0.28 -3.60
C MET A 45 -0.25 1.80 -3.73
N ILE A 46 0.85 2.38 -3.26
CA ILE A 46 1.11 3.82 -3.36
C ILE A 46 1.19 4.24 -4.83
N ASP A 47 1.94 3.50 -5.66
CA ASP A 47 2.08 3.84 -7.07
C ASP A 47 0.77 3.64 -7.84
N GLY A 48 0.00 2.62 -7.51
CA GLY A 48 -1.38 2.45 -7.98
C GLY A 48 -2.27 3.63 -7.61
N GLY A 49 -2.18 4.13 -6.37
CA GLY A 49 -2.91 5.30 -5.90
C GLY A 49 -2.52 6.60 -6.64
N LYS A 50 -1.22 6.80 -6.91
CA LYS A 50 -0.74 7.95 -7.71
C LYS A 50 -1.28 7.90 -9.14
N MET A 51 -1.23 6.72 -9.77
CA MET A 51 -1.79 6.53 -11.12
C MET A 51 -3.30 6.80 -11.13
N PHE A 52 -4.04 6.25 -10.16
CA PHE A 52 -5.46 6.51 -10.02
C PHE A 52 -5.77 8.00 -9.85
N SER A 53 -5.06 8.69 -8.96
CA SER A 53 -5.25 10.13 -8.73
C SER A 53 -4.99 10.94 -10.00
N SER A 54 -3.92 10.62 -10.74
CA SER A 54 -3.62 11.25 -12.03
C SER A 54 -4.73 11.00 -13.08
N SER A 55 -5.15 9.74 -13.24
CA SER A 55 -6.22 9.37 -14.17
C SER A 55 -7.57 10.00 -13.80
N SER A 56 -7.90 10.04 -12.51
CA SER A 56 -9.12 10.70 -12.00
C SER A 56 -9.09 12.20 -12.30
N GLY A 57 -7.96 12.87 -12.03
CA GLY A 57 -7.78 14.28 -12.37
C GLY A 57 -7.94 14.56 -13.87
N ALA A 58 -7.33 13.74 -14.72
CA ALA A 58 -7.47 13.86 -16.18
C ALA A 58 -8.92 13.67 -16.64
N PHE A 59 -9.66 12.73 -16.05
CA PHE A 59 -11.07 12.52 -16.35
C PHE A 59 -11.93 13.73 -15.95
N VAL A 60 -11.72 14.29 -14.76
CA VAL A 60 -12.40 15.53 -14.31
C VAL A 60 -12.16 16.68 -15.28
N LEU A 61 -10.92 16.86 -15.76
CA LEU A 61 -10.60 17.88 -16.76
C LEU A 61 -11.39 17.65 -18.06
N GLY A 62 -11.47 16.41 -18.55
CA GLY A 62 -12.27 16.08 -19.72
C GLY A 62 -13.77 16.38 -19.54
N VAL A 63 -14.33 16.15 -18.34
CA VAL A 63 -15.72 16.55 -18.03
C VAL A 63 -15.88 18.07 -18.07
N ARG A 64 -14.91 18.83 -17.52
CA ARG A 64 -14.94 20.30 -17.56
C ARG A 64 -14.83 20.82 -18.99
N ASP A 65 -13.99 20.22 -19.82
CA ASP A 65 -13.87 20.56 -21.24
C ASP A 65 -15.21 20.35 -21.97
N LEU A 66 -15.91 19.26 -21.67
CA LEU A 66 -17.25 19.01 -22.21
C LEU A 66 -18.28 20.05 -21.72
N ALA A 67 -18.20 20.44 -20.44
CA ALA A 67 -19.06 21.49 -19.88
C ALA A 67 -18.84 22.85 -20.57
N ASN A 68 -17.59 23.14 -20.94
CA ASN A 68 -17.23 24.35 -21.69
C ASN A 68 -17.73 24.31 -23.14
N TYR A 69 -17.68 23.14 -23.78
CA TYR A 69 -18.23 22.97 -25.13
C TYR A 69 -19.74 23.25 -25.17
N PHE A 70 -20.48 22.79 -24.15
CA PHE A 70 -21.91 23.06 -24.00
C PHE A 70 -22.21 24.38 -23.25
N SER A 71 -21.32 25.38 -23.30
CA SER A 71 -21.50 26.63 -22.55
C SER A 71 -22.81 27.38 -22.87
N ASP A 72 -23.34 27.22 -24.09
CA ASP A 72 -24.63 27.79 -24.49
C ASP A 72 -25.86 27.04 -23.93
N ASP A 73 -25.69 25.78 -23.50
CA ASP A 73 -26.70 25.01 -22.79
C ASP A 73 -26.41 25.01 -21.30
N ILE A 74 -27.00 26.00 -20.60
CA ILE A 74 -26.80 26.23 -19.17
C ILE A 74 -27.13 24.98 -18.34
N LEU A 75 -28.16 24.23 -18.72
CA LEU A 75 -28.61 23.05 -17.98
C LEU A 75 -27.59 21.93 -18.06
N VAL A 76 -27.08 21.66 -19.27
CA VAL A 76 -26.05 20.64 -19.51
C VAL A 76 -24.71 21.07 -18.89
N SER A 77 -24.27 22.30 -19.14
CA SER A 77 -23.01 22.82 -18.60
C SER A 77 -22.99 22.82 -17.06
N ALA A 78 -24.08 23.26 -16.42
CA ALA A 78 -24.17 23.25 -14.96
C ALA A 78 -24.16 21.82 -14.38
N SER A 79 -24.82 20.88 -15.05
CA SER A 79 -24.86 19.47 -14.63
C SER A 79 -23.47 18.82 -14.70
N LEU A 80 -22.74 19.06 -15.79
CA LEU A 80 -21.38 18.53 -15.98
C LEU A 80 -20.39 19.16 -14.99
N ASN A 81 -20.48 20.47 -14.74
CA ASN A 81 -19.65 21.13 -13.73
C ASN A 81 -19.91 20.60 -12.32
N ARG A 82 -21.18 20.35 -11.96
CA ARG A 82 -21.54 19.73 -10.68
C ARG A 82 -20.98 18.32 -10.56
N PHE A 83 -21.03 17.54 -11.64
CA PHE A 83 -20.43 16.20 -11.67
C PHE A 83 -18.91 16.25 -11.51
N ALA A 84 -18.21 17.13 -12.24
CA ALA A 84 -16.77 17.33 -12.12
C ALA A 84 -16.34 17.76 -10.71
N GLN A 85 -17.15 18.59 -10.04
CA GLN A 85 -16.92 19.01 -8.68
C GLN A 85 -17.06 17.85 -7.69
N ALA A 86 -18.15 17.08 -7.77
CA ALA A 86 -18.37 15.91 -6.91
C ALA A 86 -17.28 14.82 -7.07
N MET A 87 -16.67 14.75 -8.25
CA MET A 87 -15.55 13.85 -8.58
C MET A 87 -14.18 14.37 -8.10
N SER A 88 -14.08 15.67 -7.79
CA SER A 88 -12.84 16.30 -7.32
C SER A 88 -12.71 16.37 -5.79
N GLU A 89 -13.81 16.08 -5.08
CA GLU A 89 -13.87 15.96 -3.61
C GLU A 89 -13.40 14.57 -3.13
#